data_AF-A0A1J7H3A7-F1
#
_entry.id   AF-A0A1J7H3A7-F1
#
_cell.length_a   1.000
_cell.length_b   1.000
_cell.length_c   1.000
_cell.angle_alpha   90.00
_cell.angle_beta   90.00
_cell.angle_gamma   90.00
#
_symmetry.space_group_name_H-M   'P 1'
#
loop_
_entity.id
_entity.type
_entity.pdbx_description
1 polymer ?
#
loop_
_entity_poly.entity_id
_entity_poly.type
_entity_poly.pdbx_seq_one_letter_code
_entity_poly.pdbx_strand_id
1 'polypeptide(L)'
;MAYKEFILAYSKFAAKCDFILLLFDPHKVDISDEFKSVISSLGGNEDKICVVLNKADQVDTQQLIKVYGALMWSLGKVLNTPEVALCAYISDHSMKPMDEGFVGPLGLDLFKKEQNNLLADLIDIPKKACDRLTNEFVKLAPRDSLIFLITHIIFLYFINYP
;
A
#
# COMPACT_ATOMS: atom_id res chain seq x y z
N MET A 1 15.39 -25.08 -6.45
CA MET A 1 15.03 -24.51 -7.77
C MET A 1 13.72 -23.73 -7.67
N ALA A 2 12.65 -24.29 -7.10
CA ALA A 2 11.35 -23.64 -6.92
C ALA A 2 11.35 -22.28 -6.18
N TYR A 3 12.26 -22.07 -5.22
CA TYR A 3 12.29 -20.83 -4.42
C TYR A 3 12.61 -19.57 -5.25
N LYS A 4 13.53 -19.67 -6.22
CA LYS A 4 13.88 -18.55 -7.11
C LYS A 4 12.75 -18.24 -8.09
N GLU A 5 12.05 -19.27 -8.56
CA GLU A 5 10.90 -19.11 -9.46
C GLU A 5 9.75 -18.40 -8.76
N PHE A 6 9.54 -18.69 -7.47
CA PHE A 6 8.54 -18.01 -6.64
C PHE A 6 8.84 -16.52 -6.55
N ILE A 7 10.03 -16.12 -6.11
CA ILE A 7 10.43 -14.70 -6.00
C ILE A 7 10.27 -13.96 -7.34
N LEU A 8 10.69 -14.59 -8.44
CA LEU A 8 10.57 -14.00 -9.77
C LEU A 8 9.09 -13.80 -10.18
N ALA A 9 8.21 -14.73 -9.83
CA ALA A 9 6.79 -14.62 -10.09
C ALA A 9 6.17 -13.44 -9.31
N TYR A 10 6.50 -13.28 -8.02
CA TYR A 10 6.02 -12.15 -7.21
C TYR A 10 6.54 -10.81 -7.72
N SER A 11 7.82 -10.71 -8.08
CA SER A 11 8.38 -9.49 -8.65
C SER A 11 7.68 -9.10 -9.96
N LYS A 12 7.39 -10.07 -10.85
CA LYS A 12 6.62 -9.84 -12.08
C LYS A 12 5.17 -9.43 -11.80
N PHE A 13 4.57 -10.00 -10.75
CA PHE A 13 3.21 -9.64 -10.33
C PHE A 13 3.19 -8.21 -9.80
N ALA A 14 4.13 -7.84 -8.93
CA ALA A 14 4.26 -6.52 -8.34
C ALA A 14 4.42 -5.41 -9.38
N ALA A 15 5.15 -5.67 -10.47
CA ALA A 15 5.30 -4.73 -11.57
C ALA A 15 3.98 -4.43 -12.28
N LYS A 16 3.04 -5.39 -12.30
CA LYS A 16 1.72 -5.26 -12.95
C LYS A 16 0.61 -4.82 -11.99
N CYS A 17 0.83 -4.97 -10.69
CA CYS A 17 -0.15 -4.58 -9.69
C CYS A 17 -0.10 -3.07 -9.46
N ASP A 18 -1.29 -2.48 -9.32
CA ASP A 18 -1.44 -1.09 -8.92
C ASP A 18 -1.47 -0.90 -7.40
N PHE A 19 -1.79 -1.98 -6.68
CA PHE A 19 -1.91 -2.03 -5.23
C PHE A 19 -1.51 -3.41 -4.71
N ILE A 20 -0.73 -3.46 -3.63
CA ILE A 20 -0.19 -4.69 -3.03
C ILE A 20 -0.55 -4.69 -1.54
N LEU A 21 -1.38 -5.64 -1.12
CA LEU A 21 -1.79 -5.79 0.27
C LEU A 21 -0.94 -6.84 0.98
N LEU A 22 -0.25 -6.43 2.04
CA LEU A 22 0.46 -7.33 2.95
C LEU A 22 -0.37 -7.53 4.22
N LEU A 23 -0.94 -8.72 4.36
CA LEU A 23 -1.78 -9.09 5.50
C LEU A 23 -0.93 -9.75 6.59
N PHE A 24 -0.97 -9.20 7.79
CA PHE A 24 -0.29 -9.74 8.96
C PHE A 24 -1.28 -10.07 10.07
N ASP A 25 -1.04 -11.17 10.77
CA ASP A 25 -1.79 -11.53 11.97
C ASP A 25 -0.97 -11.08 13.20
N PRO A 26 -1.52 -10.27 14.11
CA PRO A 26 -0.80 -9.73 15.26
C PRO A 26 -0.40 -10.82 16.27
N HIS A 27 -1.01 -12.01 16.23
CA HIS A 27 -0.57 -13.14 17.03
C HIS A 27 0.64 -13.87 16.42
N LYS A 28 0.94 -13.65 15.14
CA LYS A 28 2.03 -14.31 14.40
C LYS A 28 2.80 -13.29 13.56
N VAL A 29 3.45 -12.36 14.26
CA VAL A 29 4.25 -11.28 13.65
C VAL A 29 5.59 -11.78 13.10
N ASP A 30 5.93 -13.05 13.30
CA ASP A 30 7.17 -13.64 12.82
C ASP A 30 7.18 -13.65 11.28
N ILE A 31 7.95 -12.72 10.72
CA ILE A 31 8.17 -12.64 9.29
C ILE A 31 9.16 -13.73 8.91
N SER A 32 8.69 -14.75 8.18
CA SER A 32 9.54 -15.80 7.67
C SER A 32 10.58 -15.25 6.69
N ASP A 33 11.73 -15.91 6.57
CA ASP A 33 12.81 -15.43 5.69
C ASP A 33 12.39 -15.49 4.20
N GLU A 34 11.42 -16.35 3.87
CA GLU A 34 10.76 -16.37 2.57
C GLU A 34 9.97 -15.08 2.33
N PHE A 35 9.18 -14.66 3.31
CA PHE A 35 8.39 -13.43 3.18
C PHE A 35 9.29 -12.19 3.11
N LYS A 36 10.38 -12.15 3.88
CA LYS A 36 11.40 -11.09 3.75
C LYS A 36 12.00 -11.04 2.35
N SER A 37 12.35 -12.20 1.79
CA SER A 37 12.92 -12.29 0.44
C SER A 37 11.92 -11.84 -0.63
N VAL A 38 10.63 -12.15 -0.46
CA VAL A 38 9.58 -11.67 -1.35
C VAL A 38 9.45 -10.15 -1.25
N ILE A 39 9.33 -9.60 -0.03
CA ILE A 39 9.24 -8.14 0.18
C ILE A 39 10.45 -7.41 -0.41
N SER A 40 11.67 -7.91 -0.21
CA SER A 40 12.86 -7.32 -0.83
C SER A 40 12.81 -7.34 -2.36
N SER A 41 12.13 -8.31 -2.97
CA SER A 41 11.96 -8.37 -4.43
C SER A 41 10.84 -7.45 -4.96
N LEU A 42 10.00 -6.91 -4.07
CA LEU A 42 9.03 -5.86 -4.35
C LEU A 42 9.67 -4.46 -4.35
N GLY A 43 10.96 -4.34 -4.02
CA GLY A 43 11.70 -3.08 -4.00
C GLY A 43 11.50 -2.28 -5.29
N GLY A 44 11.19 -0.99 -5.14
CA GLY A 44 10.83 -0.10 -6.24
C GLY A 44 9.33 0.00 -6.56
N ASN A 45 8.46 -0.80 -5.92
CA ASN A 45 6.99 -0.64 -5.95
C ASN A 45 6.42 -0.32 -4.56
N GLU A 46 7.22 0.32 -3.71
CA GLU A 46 6.89 0.58 -2.31
C GLU A 46 5.70 1.53 -2.14
N ASP A 47 5.51 2.44 -3.10
CA ASP A 47 4.35 3.34 -3.17
C ASP A 47 3.01 2.59 -3.31
N LYS A 48 3.06 1.32 -3.73
CA LYS A 48 1.90 0.46 -3.94
C LYS A 48 1.64 -0.47 -2.77
N ILE A 49 2.58 -0.58 -1.83
CA ILE A 49 2.50 -1.54 -0.73
C ILE A 49 1.70 -0.93 0.41
N CYS A 50 0.67 -1.66 0.82
CA CYS A 50 -0.15 -1.34 1.96
C CYS A 50 -0.09 -2.49 2.98
N VAL A 51 0.26 -2.16 4.22
CA VAL A 51 0.33 -3.14 5.31
C VAL A 51 -1.00 -3.12 6.07
N VAL A 52 -1.53 -4.32 6.32
CA VAL A 52 -2.81 -4.52 7.00
C VAL A 52 -2.66 -5.52 8.11
N LEU A 53 -3.05 -5.12 9.32
CA LEU A 53 -3.10 -6.00 10.49
C LEU A 53 -4.51 -6.63 10.57
N ASN A 54 -4.60 -7.90 10.23
CA ASN A 54 -5.82 -8.68 10.33
C ASN A 54 -6.04 -9.17 11.76
N LYS A 55 -7.29 -9.26 12.23
CA LYS A 55 -7.67 -9.69 13.59
C LYS A 55 -7.12 -8.82 14.73
N ALA A 56 -7.01 -7.52 14.51
CA ALA A 56 -6.53 -6.58 15.53
C ALA A 56 -7.41 -6.55 16.78
N ASP A 57 -8.68 -6.97 16.67
CA ASP A 57 -9.63 -7.10 17.78
C ASP A 57 -9.27 -8.21 18.78
N GLN A 58 -8.45 -9.17 18.38
CA GLN A 58 -8.08 -10.32 19.23
C GLN A 58 -6.91 -10.01 20.17
N VAL A 59 -6.30 -8.83 20.05
CA VAL A 59 -5.08 -8.43 20.76
C VAL A 59 -5.33 -7.12 21.51
N ASP A 60 -4.87 -7.07 22.77
CA ASP A 60 -5.03 -5.88 23.60
C ASP A 60 -4.35 -4.66 22.97
N THR A 61 -4.90 -3.47 23.19
CA THR A 61 -4.41 -2.22 22.59
C THR A 61 -2.91 -2.00 22.85
N GLN A 62 -2.41 -2.32 24.06
CA GLN A 62 -0.99 -2.17 24.36
C GLN A 62 -0.11 -3.18 23.61
N GLN A 63 -0.59 -4.41 23.46
CA GLN A 63 0.11 -5.44 22.69
C GLN A 63 0.09 -5.11 21.20
N LEU A 64 -1.02 -4.59 20.68
CA LEU A 64 -1.16 -4.18 19.29
C LEU A 64 -0.16 -3.09 18.92
N ILE A 65 0.04 -2.08 19.79
CA ILE A 65 1.05 -1.02 19.58
C ILE A 65 2.47 -1.61 19.53
N LYS A 66 2.78 -2.58 20.41
CA LYS A 66 4.10 -3.24 20.43
C LYS A 66 4.34 -4.07 19.17
N VAL A 67 3.34 -4.85 18.76
CA VAL A 67 3.35 -5.64 17.53
C VAL A 67 3.53 -4.76 16.32
N TYR A 68 2.77 -3.67 16.25
CA TYR A 68 2.87 -2.67 15.19
C TYR A 68 4.28 -2.08 15.09
N GLY A 69 4.85 -1.64 16.21
CA GLY A 69 6.21 -1.11 16.25
C GLY A 69 7.26 -2.13 15.80
N ALA A 70 7.15 -3.38 16.23
CA ALA A 70 8.04 -4.46 15.82
C ALA A 70 7.92 -4.77 14.31
N LEU A 71 6.70 -4.77 13.77
CA LEU A 71 6.43 -5.00 12.36
C LEU A 71 7.01 -3.88 11.49
N MET A 72 6.72 -2.62 11.83
CA MET A 72 7.25 -1.45 11.11
C MET A 72 8.78 -1.40 11.15
N TRP A 73 9.38 -1.74 12.29
CA TRP A 73 10.84 -1.84 12.41
C TRP A 73 11.44 -2.92 11.50
N SER A 74 10.80 -4.10 11.46
CA SER A 74 11.23 -5.21 10.61
C SER A 74 11.08 -4.86 9.13
N LEU A 75 9.95 -4.27 8.74
CA LEU A 75 9.70 -3.83 7.37
C LEU A 75 10.64 -2.71 6.94
N GLY A 76 10.92 -1.72 7.80
CA GLY A 76 11.87 -0.66 7.51
C GLY A 76 13.27 -1.18 7.21
N LYS A 77 13.71 -2.25 7.89
CA LYS A 77 14.99 -2.93 7.58
C LYS A 77 15.01 -3.62 6.22
N VAL A 78 13.86 -4.14 5.78
CA VAL A 78 13.74 -4.95 4.55
C VAL A 78 13.48 -4.08 3.32
N LEU A 79 12.69 -3.01 3.48
CA LEU A 79 12.31 -2.08 2.42
C LEU A 79 13.27 -0.89 2.29
N ASN A 80 14.09 -0.62 3.32
CA ASN A 80 15.07 0.48 3.33
C ASN A 80 14.45 1.87 3.05
N THR A 81 13.13 2.01 3.27
CA THR A 81 12.41 3.27 3.17
C THR A 81 11.53 3.51 4.40
N PRO A 82 11.42 4.76 4.85
CA PRO A 82 10.62 5.12 6.02
C PRO A 82 9.12 5.28 5.71
N GLU A 83 8.70 5.15 4.46
CA GLU A 83 7.35 5.55 3.98
C GLU A 83 6.33 4.42 3.90
N VAL A 84 6.61 3.26 4.51
CA VAL A 84 5.67 2.13 4.49
C VAL A 84 4.37 2.51 5.19
N ALA A 85 3.32 2.74 4.41
CA ALA A 85 2.02 3.10 4.93
C ALA A 85 1.32 1.87 5.53
N LEU A 86 1.05 1.92 6.84
CA LEU A 86 0.02 1.09 7.45
C LEU A 86 -1.31 1.82 7.25
N CYS A 87 -2.25 1.21 6.52
CA CYS A 87 -3.55 1.85 6.27
C CYS A 87 -4.76 1.13 6.87
N ALA A 88 -4.61 -0.05 7.48
CA ALA A 88 -5.77 -0.69 8.08
C ALA A 88 -5.49 -1.72 9.17
N TYR A 89 -6.44 -1.75 10.11
CA TYR A 89 -6.72 -2.87 10.97
C TYR A 89 -8.01 -3.52 10.46
N ILE A 90 -7.93 -4.77 9.99
CA ILE A 90 -9.14 -5.52 9.62
C ILE A 90 -9.57 -6.29 10.86
N SER A 91 -10.77 -6.00 11.34
CA SER A 91 -11.44 -6.85 12.33
C SER A 91 -12.23 -7.93 11.61
N ASP A 92 -12.22 -9.15 12.14
CA ASP A 92 -12.99 -10.26 11.58
C ASP A 92 -14.48 -9.96 11.71
N HIS A 93 -15.12 -9.66 10.59
CA HIS A 93 -16.54 -9.32 10.52
C HIS A 93 -17.46 -10.55 10.77
N SER A 94 -16.89 -11.71 11.11
CA SER A 94 -17.63 -12.91 11.51
C SER A 94 -18.19 -12.78 12.94
N MET A 95 -19.39 -12.19 13.03
CA MET A 95 -20.41 -12.51 14.03
C MET A 95 -20.15 -12.24 15.53
N LYS A 96 -19.23 -11.34 15.91
CA LYS A 96 -19.24 -10.82 17.29
C LYS A 96 -19.22 -9.29 17.30
N PRO A 97 -20.12 -8.63 18.06
CA PRO A 97 -19.92 -7.22 18.35
C PRO A 97 -18.53 -7.11 18.99
N MET A 98 -17.66 -6.27 18.42
CA MET A 98 -16.39 -5.89 19.05
C MET A 98 -16.68 -5.64 20.53
N ASP A 99 -16.05 -6.42 21.42
CA ASP A 99 -16.25 -6.26 22.86
C ASP A 99 -15.86 -4.83 23.22
N GLU A 100 -16.87 -3.97 23.46
CA GLU A 100 -16.71 -2.54 23.74
C GLU A 100 -15.80 -2.29 24.96
N GLY A 101 -15.61 -3.31 25.80
CA GLY A 101 -14.71 -3.30 26.95
C GLY A 101 -13.22 -3.51 26.66
N PHE A 102 -12.83 -4.04 25.49
CA PHE A 102 -11.43 -4.42 25.22
C PHE A 102 -10.63 -3.32 24.49
N VAL A 103 -11.31 -2.53 23.66
CA VAL A 103 -10.69 -1.46 22.85
C VAL A 103 -11.17 -0.07 23.27
N GLY A 104 -12.27 0.01 24.03
CA GLY A 104 -12.94 1.25 24.36
C GLY A 104 -13.57 1.94 23.12
N PRO A 105 -14.44 2.93 23.33
CA PRO A 105 -15.14 3.61 22.24
C PRO A 105 -14.19 4.37 21.30
N LEU A 106 -13.01 4.77 21.79
CA LEU A 106 -12.02 5.53 21.01
C LEU A 106 -11.31 4.66 19.95
N GLY A 107 -10.94 3.42 20.28
CA GLY A 107 -10.25 2.56 19.33
C GLY A 107 -11.18 2.02 18.24
N LEU A 108 -12.46 1.85 18.55
CA LEU A 108 -13.46 1.40 17.57
C LEU A 108 -13.71 2.45 16.47
N ASP A 109 -13.73 3.73 16.82
CA ASP A 109 -13.84 4.83 15.85
C ASP A 109 -12.57 4.96 14.99
N LEU A 110 -11.38 4.80 15.62
CA LEU A 110 -10.11 4.76 14.90
C LEU A 110 -10.05 3.62 13.89
N PHE A 111 -10.46 2.40 14.27
CA PHE A 111 -10.48 1.25 13.37
C PHE A 111 -11.42 1.47 12.19
N LYS A 112 -12.64 1.98 12.43
CA LYS A 112 -13.58 2.32 11.36
C LYS A 112 -13.02 3.39 10.43
N LYS A 113 -12.35 4.40 10.98
CA LYS A 113 -11.72 5.47 10.20
C LYS A 113 -10.62 4.93 9.29
N GLU A 114 -9.73 4.10 9.82
CA GLU A 114 -8.67 3.45 9.03
C GLU A 114 -9.26 2.52 7.95
N GLN A 115 -10.30 1.75 8.29
CA GLN A 115 -10.97 0.90 7.32
C GLN A 115 -11.62 1.73 6.19
N ASN A 116 -12.24 2.86 6.51
CA ASN A 116 -12.79 3.79 5.52
C ASN A 116 -11.70 4.45 4.67
N ASN A 117 -10.55 4.79 5.25
CA ASN A 117 -9.39 5.30 4.50
C ASN A 117 -8.91 4.25 3.49
N LEU A 118 -8.75 2.99 3.92
CA LEU A 118 -8.38 1.89 3.02
C LEU A 118 -9.41 1.70 1.90
N LEU A 119 -10.70 1.77 2.21
CA LEU A 119 -11.76 1.68 1.21
C LEU A 119 -11.71 2.83 0.21
N ALA A 120 -11.47 4.05 0.67
CA ALA A 120 -11.28 5.21 -0.20
C ALA A 120 -10.07 5.02 -1.12
N ASP A 121 -8.95 4.54 -0.58
CA ASP A 121 -7.75 4.24 -1.35
C ASP A 121 -7.98 3.13 -2.39
N LEU A 122 -8.70 2.07 -2.02
CA LEU A 122 -9.10 0.98 -2.93
C LEU A 122 -9.98 1.49 -4.07
N ILE A 123 -10.92 2.39 -3.78
CA ILE A 123 -11.79 3.01 -4.78
C ILE A 123 -10.98 3.91 -5.72
N ASP A 124 -9.94 4.58 -5.22
CA ASP A 124 -9.12 5.51 -5.99
C ASP A 124 -7.99 4.81 -6.81
N ILE A 125 -7.80 3.49 -6.64
CA ILE A 125 -6.81 2.70 -7.40
C ILE A 125 -6.85 2.98 -8.91
N PRO A 126 -8.01 2.94 -9.60
CA PRO A 126 -8.05 3.13 -11.04
C PRO A 126 -7.54 4.52 -11.47
N LYS A 127 -7.80 5.52 -10.64
CA LYS A 127 -7.34 6.90 -10.88
C LYS A 127 -5.84 7.02 -10.68
N LYS A 128 -5.32 6.49 -9.56
CA LYS A 128 -3.89 6.43 -9.26
C LYS A 128 -3.11 5.64 -10.32
N ALA A 129 -3.70 4.55 -10.86
CA ALA A 129 -3.13 3.78 -11.95
C ALA A 129 -3.00 4.63 -13.24
N CYS A 130 -4.04 5.41 -13.58
CA CYS A 130 -4.02 6.30 -14.73
C CYS A 130 -2.98 7.42 -14.60
N ASP A 131 -2.87 8.02 -13.41
CA ASP A 131 -1.85 9.05 -13.11
C ASP A 131 -0.44 8.47 -13.19
N ARG A 132 -0.25 7.24 -12.71
CA ARG A 132 1.04 6.53 -12.77
C ARG A 132 1.44 6.21 -14.21
N LEU A 133 0.51 5.69 -15.01
CA LEU A 133 0.72 5.48 -16.45
C LEU A 133 1.14 6.79 -17.12
N THR A 134 0.44 7.88 -16.83
CA THR A 134 0.77 9.21 -17.36
C THR A 134 2.18 9.63 -16.95
N ASN A 135 2.57 9.43 -15.69
CA ASN A 135 3.93 9.73 -15.22
C ASN A 135 5.00 8.85 -15.89
N GLU A 136 4.72 7.57 -16.15
CA GLU A 136 5.62 6.69 -16.90
C GLU A 136 5.77 7.17 -18.35
N PHE A 137 4.66 7.53 -19.01
CA PHE A 137 4.71 8.12 -20.35
C PHE A 137 5.52 9.42 -20.37
N VAL A 138 5.36 10.29 -19.38
CA VAL A 138 6.13 11.53 -19.26
C VAL A 138 7.61 11.26 -19.05
N LYS A 139 7.98 10.24 -18.26
CA LYS A 139 9.39 9.85 -18.04
C LYS A 139 10.05 9.27 -19.30
N LEU A 140 9.28 8.54 -20.12
CA LEU A 140 9.78 7.92 -21.35
C LEU A 140 9.81 8.90 -22.54
N ALA A 141 8.95 9.92 -22.54
CA ALA A 141 8.89 10.89 -23.61
C ALA A 141 10.11 11.83 -23.59
N PRO A 142 10.76 12.08 -24.74
CA PRO A 142 11.79 13.10 -24.85
C PRO A 142 11.23 14.46 -24.44
N ARG A 143 11.96 15.18 -23.59
CA ARG A 143 11.55 16.48 -23.05
C ARG A 143 11.14 17.47 -24.15
N ASP A 144 11.86 17.45 -25.27
CA ASP A 144 11.61 18.31 -26.42
C ASP A 144 10.27 18.03 -27.09
N SER A 145 9.83 16.75 -27.14
CA SER A 145 8.53 16.36 -27.69
C SER A 145 7.37 16.81 -26.79
N LEU A 146 7.54 16.75 -25.47
CA LEU A 146 6.55 17.25 -24.52
C LEU A 146 6.42 18.77 -24.58
N ILE A 147 7.54 19.49 -24.63
CA ILE A 147 7.56 20.96 -24.78
C ILE A 147 6.90 21.36 -26.08
N PHE A 148 7.18 20.66 -27.19
CA PHE A 148 6.54 20.91 -28.46
C PHE A 148 5.03 20.71 -28.39
N LEU A 149 4.56 19.58 -27.83
CA LEU A 149 3.14 19.29 -27.68
C LEU A 149 2.41 20.33 -26.82
N ILE A 150 2.99 20.71 -25.68
CA ILE A 150 2.43 21.73 -24.77
C ILE A 150 2.36 23.09 -25.48
N THR A 151 3.43 23.49 -26.17
CA THR A 151 3.46 24.75 -26.92
C THR A 151 2.42 24.75 -28.03
N HIS A 152 2.24 23.63 -28.72
CA HIS A 152 1.25 23.49 -29.78
C HIS A 152 -0.19 23.55 -29.25
N ILE A 153 -0.47 22.92 -28.11
CA ILE A 153 -1.79 22.97 -27.45
C ILE A 153 -2.10 24.39 -26.98
N ILE A 154 -1.14 25.08 -26.34
CA ILE A 154 -1.30 26.47 -25.90
C ILE A 154 -1.53 27.39 -27.11
N PHE A 155 -0.79 27.19 -28.19
CA PHE A 155 -0.94 27.96 -29.42
C PHE A 155 -2.32 27.75 -30.07
N LEU A 156 -2.79 26.50 -30.14
CA LEU A 156 -4.13 26.18 -30.62
C LEU A 156 -5.22 26.78 -29.73
N TYR A 157 -5.01 26.81 -28.41
CA TYR A 157 -5.94 27.44 -27.47
C TYR A 157 -6.01 28.96 -27.70
N PHE A 158 -4.87 29.63 -27.87
CA PHE A 158 -4.80 31.05 -28.21
C PHE A 158 -5.39 31.39 -29.58
N ILE A 159 -5.34 30.47 -30.55
CA ILE A 159 -5.98 30.66 -31.86
C ILE A 159 -7.51 30.46 -31.77
N ASN A 160 -7.98 29.52 -30.95
CA ASN A 160 -9.41 29.21 -30.84
C ASN A 160 -10.16 30.08 -29.81
N TYR A 161 -9.44 30.81 -28.95
CA TYR A 161 -9.99 31.78 -28.00
C TYR A 161 -9.25 33.13 -28.15
N PRO A 162 -9.77 34.06 -28.98
CA PRO A 162 -9.26 35.44 -29.05
C PRO A 162 -9.63 36.28 -27.82
#